data_AF-A0A6I7NRI4-F1
#
_entry.id   AF-A0A6I7NRI4-F1
#
_cell.length_a   1.000
_cell.length_b   1.000
_cell.length_c   1.000
_cell.angle_alpha   90.00
_cell.angle_beta   90.00
_cell.angle_gamma   90.00
#
_symmetry.space_group_name_H-M   'P 1'
#
loop_
_entity.id
_entity.type
_entity.pdbx_description
1 polymer ?
#
loop_
_entity_poly.entity_id
_entity_poly.type
_entity_poly.pdbx_seq_one_letter_code
_entity_poly.pdbx_strand_id
1 'polypeptide(L)'
;MSGMYSSFRINIQYKAKERQILNAVLAVVTAVLTLIYPGFLYLIAGGYLIALGLLLIYFRLPAIIPAFPLVAGILIFMFPELIPYTFAGFLGFFGVILLLAFQFAILGFLTLIIAVLIVMNPDSVAYFVAVFLLLYGISNLIRHFMGARNSENLIQ
;
A
#
# COMPACT_ATOMS: atom_id res chain seq x y z
N MET A 1 -16.12 -16.15 -46.14
CA MET A 1 -14.95 -16.62 -45.37
C MET A 1 -15.15 -16.22 -43.92
N SER A 2 -15.61 -17.15 -43.09
CA SER A 2 -15.87 -16.98 -41.66
C SER A 2 -14.58 -17.21 -40.87
N GLY A 3 -13.98 -16.13 -40.38
CA GLY A 3 -12.83 -16.17 -39.47
C GLY A 3 -13.29 -16.55 -38.07
N MET A 4 -13.00 -17.79 -37.67
CA MET A 4 -13.26 -18.34 -36.35
C MET A 4 -12.21 -17.80 -35.36
N TYR A 5 -12.57 -16.81 -34.55
CA TYR A 5 -11.74 -16.36 -33.43
C TYR A 5 -11.86 -17.38 -32.29
N SER A 6 -10.92 -18.31 -32.20
CA SER A 6 -10.80 -19.16 -31.01
C SER A 6 -10.26 -18.32 -29.85
N SER A 7 -11.13 -18.00 -28.91
CA SER A 7 -10.73 -17.40 -27.65
C SER A 7 -9.97 -18.44 -26.83
N PHE A 8 -8.64 -18.38 -26.87
CA PHE A 8 -7.76 -19.08 -25.92
C PHE A 8 -8.06 -18.55 -24.51
N ARG A 9 -8.96 -19.23 -23.78
CA ARG A 9 -9.10 -19.03 -22.32
C ARG A 9 -7.91 -19.72 -21.65
N ILE A 10 -6.79 -19.01 -21.56
CA ILE A 10 -5.68 -19.41 -20.69
C ILE A 10 -6.21 -19.43 -19.26
N ASN A 11 -6.08 -20.56 -18.58
CA ASN A 11 -6.48 -20.77 -17.19
C ASN A 11 -5.54 -19.97 -16.26
N ILE A 12 -5.76 -18.65 -16.15
CA ILE A 12 -4.97 -17.72 -15.32
C ILE A 12 -5.48 -17.72 -13.86
N GLN A 13 -6.59 -18.40 -13.56
CA GLN A 13 -7.23 -18.31 -12.24
C GLN A 13 -6.46 -18.99 -11.11
N TYR A 14 -5.73 -20.08 -11.36
CA TYR A 14 -5.09 -20.83 -10.26
C TYR A 14 -3.92 -20.06 -9.63
N LYS A 15 -3.04 -19.46 -10.46
CA LYS A 15 -1.93 -18.60 -9.97
C LYS A 15 -2.42 -17.32 -9.29
N ALA A 16 -3.58 -16.79 -9.69
CA ALA A 16 -4.14 -15.59 -9.09
C ALA A 16 -4.64 -15.84 -7.66
N LYS A 17 -5.30 -16.99 -7.42
CA LYS A 17 -5.83 -17.36 -6.09
C LYS A 17 -4.72 -17.58 -5.06
N GLU A 18 -3.66 -18.30 -5.43
CA GLU A 18 -2.53 -18.57 -4.52
C GLU A 18 -1.78 -17.29 -4.13
N ARG A 19 -1.49 -16.42 -5.12
CA ARG A 19 -0.89 -15.09 -4.86
C ARG A 19 -1.77 -14.21 -3.98
N GLN A 20 -3.09 -14.30 -4.14
CA GLN A 20 -4.03 -13.52 -3.33
C GLN A 20 -3.99 -13.96 -1.85
N ILE A 21 -3.94 -15.27 -1.58
CA ILE A 21 -3.84 -15.81 -0.22
C ILE A 21 -2.49 -15.42 0.39
N LEU A 22 -1.38 -15.63 -0.34
CA LEU A 22 -0.05 -15.26 0.14
C LEU A 22 0.04 -13.77 0.47
N ASN A 23 -0.48 -12.89 -0.39
CA ASN A 23 -0.51 -11.45 -0.14
C ASN A 23 -1.37 -11.10 1.08
N ALA A 24 -2.50 -11.77 1.28
CA ALA A 24 -3.35 -11.54 2.44
C ALA A 24 -2.66 -11.99 3.74
N VAL A 25 -2.05 -13.18 3.76
CA VAL A 25 -1.30 -13.68 4.92
C VAL A 25 -0.11 -12.79 5.23
N LEU A 26 0.67 -12.41 4.21
CA LEU A 26 1.79 -11.48 4.36
C LEU A 26 1.31 -10.14 4.94
N ALA A 27 0.24 -9.55 4.40
CA ALA A 27 -0.31 -8.30 4.91
C ALA A 27 -0.74 -8.40 6.38
N VAL A 28 -1.42 -9.50 6.76
CA VAL A 28 -1.86 -9.72 8.15
C VAL A 28 -0.67 -9.91 9.09
N VAL A 29 0.29 -10.77 8.73
CA VAL A 29 1.49 -11.00 9.54
C VAL A 29 2.29 -9.71 9.70
N THR A 30 2.50 -8.98 8.61
CA THR A 30 3.16 -7.67 8.63
C THR A 30 2.43 -6.69 9.54
N ALA A 31 1.10 -6.65 9.49
CA ALA A 31 0.33 -5.73 10.31
C ALA A 31 0.38 -6.09 11.80
N VAL A 32 0.29 -7.38 12.15
CA VAL A 32 0.45 -7.86 13.53
C VAL A 32 1.87 -7.55 14.06
N LEU A 33 2.90 -7.81 13.26
CA LEU A 33 4.29 -7.49 13.61
C LEU A 33 4.48 -5.99 13.81
N THR A 34 3.85 -5.15 12.98
CA THR A 34 3.90 -3.69 13.12
C THR A 34 3.17 -3.20 14.37
N LEU A 35 2.08 -3.87 14.77
CA LEU A 35 1.33 -3.52 15.98
C LEU A 35 2.10 -3.86 17.27
N ILE A 36 2.83 -4.98 17.26
CA ILE A 36 3.67 -5.43 18.39
C ILE A 36 4.99 -4.65 18.44
N TYR A 37 5.59 -4.39 17.28
CA TYR A 37 6.84 -3.66 17.14
C TYR A 37 6.68 -2.56 16.09
N PRO A 38 6.35 -1.32 16.51
CA PRO A 38 6.19 -0.17 15.60
C PRO A 38 7.42 0.06 14.72
N GLY A 39 8.61 -0.30 15.24
CA GLY A 39 9.88 -0.26 14.52
C GLY A 39 9.94 -1.13 13.25
N PHE A 40 9.07 -2.13 13.14
CA PHE A 40 9.00 -3.02 11.98
C PHE A 40 8.50 -2.29 10.73
N LEU A 41 7.66 -1.27 10.90
CA LEU A 41 7.16 -0.46 9.79
C LEU A 41 8.31 0.20 9.02
N TYR A 42 9.34 0.65 9.74
CA TYR A 42 10.50 1.32 9.15
C TYR A 42 11.32 0.38 8.26
N LEU A 43 11.51 -0.86 8.72
CA LEU A 43 12.17 -1.92 7.95
C LEU A 43 11.41 -2.21 6.65
N ILE A 44 10.09 -2.29 6.71
CA ILE A 44 9.27 -2.58 5.54
C ILE A 44 9.22 -1.39 4.58
N ALA A 45 8.96 -0.19 5.09
CA ALA A 45 8.87 1.02 4.26
C ALA A 45 10.22 1.36 3.62
N GLY A 46 11.31 1.35 4.41
CA GLY A 46 12.67 1.56 3.92
C GLY A 46 13.09 0.48 2.92
N GLY A 47 12.85 -0.80 3.25
CA GLY A 47 13.17 -1.92 2.36
C GLY A 47 12.38 -1.87 1.05
N TYR A 48 11.09 -1.53 1.11
CA TYR A 48 10.25 -1.35 -0.07
C TYR A 48 10.77 -0.23 -0.97
N LEU A 49 11.14 0.92 -0.40
CA LEU A 49 11.66 2.06 -1.15
C LEU A 49 13.01 1.77 -1.80
N ILE A 50 13.91 1.05 -1.12
CA ILE A 50 15.16 0.59 -1.71
C ILE A 50 14.88 -0.40 -2.84
N ALA A 51 14.02 -1.40 -2.62
CA ALA A 51 13.66 -2.38 -3.64
C ALA A 51 13.01 -1.71 -4.87
N LEU A 52 12.13 -0.74 -4.64
CA LEU A 52 11.50 0.06 -5.68
C LEU A 52 12.56 0.83 -6.48
N GLY A 53 13.49 1.53 -5.81
CA GLY A 53 14.54 2.25 -6.52
C GLY A 53 15.48 1.33 -7.31
N LEU A 54 15.84 0.17 -6.78
CA LEU A 54 16.60 -0.85 -7.52
C LEU A 54 15.82 -1.38 -8.74
N LEU A 55 14.51 -1.60 -8.59
CA LEU A 55 13.64 -2.01 -9.69
C LEU A 55 13.56 -0.92 -10.77
N LEU A 56 13.47 0.34 -10.40
CA LEU A 56 13.46 1.47 -11.35
C LEU A 56 14.80 1.62 -12.08
N ILE A 57 15.93 1.32 -11.41
CA ILE A 57 17.25 1.19 -12.06
C ILE A 57 17.25 0.03 -13.06
N TYR A 58 16.70 -1.12 -12.68
CA TYR A 58 16.59 -2.29 -13.55
C TYR A 58 15.79 -1.98 -14.83
N PHE A 59 14.72 -1.20 -14.72
CA PHE A 59 13.93 -0.71 -15.85
C PHE A 59 14.58 0.46 -16.63
N ARG A 60 15.82 0.85 -16.29
CA ARG A 60 16.61 1.90 -16.96
C ARG A 60 15.89 3.25 -17.06
N LEU A 61 15.14 3.62 -16.02
CA LEU A 61 14.55 4.95 -15.95
C LEU A 61 15.63 6.03 -15.73
N PRO A 62 15.37 7.29 -16.12
CA PRO A 62 16.27 8.41 -15.85
C PRO A 62 16.67 8.46 -14.38
N ALA A 63 17.96 8.62 -14.09
CA ALA A 63 18.55 8.44 -12.75
C ALA A 63 17.90 9.27 -11.62
N ILE A 64 17.28 10.41 -11.97
CA ILE A 64 16.53 11.24 -11.03
C ILE A 64 15.32 10.50 -10.41
N ILE A 65 14.69 9.60 -11.17
CA ILE A 65 13.48 8.87 -10.78
C ILE A 65 13.78 7.79 -9.73
N PRO A 66 14.76 6.87 -9.91
CA PRO A 66 15.13 5.90 -8.88
C PRO A 66 15.89 6.51 -7.70
N ALA A 67 16.58 7.64 -7.88
CA ALA A 67 17.30 8.30 -6.79
C ALA A 67 16.37 8.70 -5.64
N PHE A 68 15.17 9.19 -5.96
CA PHE A 68 14.20 9.61 -4.94
C PHE A 68 13.81 8.50 -3.96
N PRO A 69 13.28 7.33 -4.40
CA PRO A 69 12.96 6.24 -3.49
C PRO A 69 14.20 5.61 -2.85
N LEU A 70 15.35 5.52 -3.52
CA LEU A 70 16.57 5.01 -2.90
C LEU A 70 17.04 5.88 -1.73
N VAL A 71 17.16 7.19 -1.95
CA VAL A 71 17.59 8.14 -0.92
C VAL A 71 16.56 8.17 0.21
N ALA A 72 15.27 8.20 -0.10
CA ALA A 72 14.21 8.14 0.92
C ALA A 72 14.31 6.85 1.75
N GLY A 73 14.52 5.69 1.11
CA GLY A 73 14.68 4.40 1.79
C GLY A 73 15.89 4.38 2.72
N ILE A 74 17.04 4.88 2.25
CA ILE A 74 18.28 5.00 3.06
C ILE A 74 18.06 5.94 4.25
N LEU A 75 17.44 7.10 4.02
CA LEU A 75 17.15 8.08 5.08
C LEU A 75 16.20 7.52 6.13
N ILE A 76 15.21 6.71 5.73
CA ILE A 76 14.30 6.03 6.66
C ILE A 76 15.02 5.01 7.53
N PHE A 77 15.99 4.27 6.99
CA PHE A 77 16.80 3.36 7.80
C PHE A 77 17.70 4.11 8.79
N MET A 78 18.24 5.25 8.38
CA MET A 78 19.11 6.05 9.23
C MET A 78 18.34 6.85 10.28
N PHE A 79 17.15 7.34 9.93
CA PHE A 79 16.30 8.19 10.75
C PHE A 79 14.83 7.73 10.62
N PRO A 80 14.45 6.65 11.32
CA PRO A 80 13.09 6.11 11.27
C PRO A 80 12.04 7.12 11.74
N GLU A 81 12.44 8.03 12.62
CA GLU A 81 11.64 9.13 13.14
C GLU A 81 11.17 10.12 12.06
N LEU A 82 11.74 10.09 10.85
CA LEU A 82 11.32 10.95 9.74
C LEU A 82 10.02 10.50 9.07
N ILE A 83 9.62 9.23 9.21
CA ILE A 83 8.43 8.70 8.51
C ILE A 83 7.16 9.47 8.91
N PRO A 84 6.85 9.67 10.19
CA PRO A 84 5.64 10.39 10.58
C PRO A 84 5.61 11.82 10.04
N TYR A 85 6.75 12.54 10.10
CA TYR A 85 6.83 13.92 9.64
C TYR A 85 6.75 14.05 8.12
N THR A 86 7.41 13.17 7.37
CA THR A 86 7.33 13.16 5.90
C THR A 86 5.94 12.80 5.41
N PHE A 87 5.29 11.82 6.04
CA PHE A 87 3.91 11.45 5.75
C PHE A 87 2.92 12.58 6.10
N ALA A 88 3.08 13.24 7.25
CA ALA A 88 2.28 14.41 7.62
C ALA A 88 2.49 15.60 6.69
N GLY A 89 3.74 15.88 6.28
CA GLY A 89 4.05 16.93 5.33
C GLY A 89 3.36 16.68 3.98
N PHE A 90 3.39 15.44 3.49
CA PHE A 90 2.66 15.03 2.29
C PHE A 90 1.14 15.18 2.44
N LEU A 91 0.56 14.69 3.54
CA LEU A 91 -0.87 14.84 3.84
C LEU A 91 -1.28 16.31 3.96
N GLY A 92 -0.45 17.13 4.59
CA GLY A 92 -0.67 18.57 4.75
C GLY A 92 -0.71 19.28 3.40
N PHE A 93 0.32 19.07 2.57
CA PHE A 93 0.37 19.63 1.22
C PHE A 93 -0.81 19.16 0.35
N PHE A 94 -1.11 17.86 0.38
CA PHE A 94 -2.22 17.29 -0.36
C PHE A 94 -3.57 17.84 0.12
N GLY A 95 -3.75 17.98 1.43
CA GLY A 95 -4.96 18.56 2.02
C GLY A 95 -5.17 20.00 1.60
N VAL A 96 -4.12 20.82 1.56
CA VAL A 96 -4.19 22.20 1.01
C VAL A 96 -4.61 22.17 -0.45
N ILE A 97 -4.02 21.32 -1.29
CA ILE A 97 -4.40 21.20 -2.70
C ILE A 97 -5.89 20.81 -2.84
N LEU A 98 -6.36 19.85 -2.03
CA LEU A 98 -7.76 19.43 -2.05
C LEU A 98 -8.73 20.55 -1.64
N LEU A 99 -8.34 21.39 -0.68
CA LEU A 99 -9.11 22.57 -0.32
C LEU A 99 -9.15 23.59 -1.47
N LEU A 100 -8.01 23.85 -2.10
CA LEU A 100 -7.91 24.77 -3.25
C LEU A 100 -8.69 24.28 -4.47
N ALA A 101 -8.82 22.96 -4.65
CA ALA A 101 -9.57 22.37 -5.74
C ALA A 101 -11.11 22.54 -5.60
N PHE A 102 -11.61 23.06 -4.47
CA PHE A 102 -13.03 23.32 -4.11
C PHE A 102 -13.98 22.10 -4.10
N GLN A 103 -13.76 21.10 -4.94
CA GLN A 103 -14.63 19.94 -5.14
C GLN A 103 -14.60 18.96 -3.95
N PHE A 104 -13.54 18.98 -3.15
CA PHE A 104 -13.30 18.03 -2.06
C PHE A 104 -12.95 18.73 -0.74
N ALA A 105 -13.58 19.87 -0.46
CA ALA A 105 -13.25 20.68 0.72
C ALA A 105 -13.34 19.90 2.06
N ILE A 106 -14.37 19.06 2.24
CA ILE A 106 -14.52 18.25 3.45
C ILE A 106 -13.37 17.24 3.60
N LEU A 107 -13.00 16.55 2.50
CA LEU A 107 -11.87 15.62 2.51
C LEU A 107 -10.56 16.36 2.76
N GLY A 108 -10.38 17.55 2.17
CA GLY A 108 -9.22 18.41 2.41
C GLY A 108 -9.07 18.76 3.90
N PHE A 109 -10.13 19.24 4.55
CA PHE A 109 -10.12 19.51 5.99
C PHE A 109 -9.77 18.27 6.82
N LEU A 110 -10.38 17.12 6.51
CA LEU A 110 -10.09 15.86 7.20
C LEU A 110 -8.61 15.49 7.04
N THR A 111 -8.05 15.59 5.83
CA THR A 111 -6.64 15.27 5.58
C THR A 111 -5.69 16.19 6.35
N LEU A 112 -6.02 17.48 6.49
CA LEU A 112 -5.24 18.42 7.31
C LEU A 112 -5.33 18.09 8.81
N ILE A 113 -6.50 17.74 9.32
CA ILE A 113 -6.67 17.32 10.71
C ILE A 113 -5.81 16.08 10.99
N ILE A 114 -5.84 15.09 10.10
CA ILE A 114 -5.01 13.89 10.23
C ILE A 114 -3.52 14.25 10.20
N ALA A 115 -3.10 15.16 9.31
CA ALA A 115 -1.71 15.63 9.24
C ALA A 115 -1.25 16.24 10.58
N VAL A 116 -2.07 17.11 11.17
CA VAL A 116 -1.77 17.75 12.46
C VAL A 116 -1.70 16.71 13.58
N LEU A 117 -2.66 15.78 13.64
CA LEU A 117 -2.66 14.71 14.64
C LEU A 117 -1.41 13.83 14.56
N ILE A 118 -0.90 13.58 13.36
CA ILE A 118 0.34 12.84 13.16
C ILE A 118 1.54 13.61 13.69
N VAL A 119 1.63 14.91 13.41
CA VAL A 119 2.75 15.74 13.94
C VAL A 119 2.71 15.79 15.47
N MET A 120 1.51 15.86 16.06
CA MET A 120 1.34 15.88 17.51
C MET A 120 1.63 14.53 18.17
N ASN A 121 1.40 13.42 17.47
CA ASN A 121 1.59 12.06 17.99
C ASN A 121 2.25 11.18 16.91
N PRO A 122 3.56 11.32 16.67
CA PRO A 122 4.26 10.66 15.56
C PRO A 122 4.17 9.13 15.62
N ASP A 123 4.14 8.56 16.82
CA ASP A 123 4.01 7.11 17.03
C ASP A 123 2.68 6.54 16.51
N SER A 124 1.65 7.38 16.38
CA SER A 124 0.32 6.97 15.93
C SER A 124 0.28 6.49 14.47
N VAL A 125 1.22 6.94 13.64
CA VAL A 125 1.28 6.56 12.20
C VAL A 125 1.47 5.06 12.05
N ALA A 126 2.32 4.45 12.87
CA ALA A 126 2.56 3.03 12.79
C ALA A 126 1.28 2.22 13.04
N TYR A 127 0.48 2.66 14.01
CA TYR A 127 -0.82 2.05 14.30
C TYR A 127 -1.84 2.29 13.18
N PHE A 128 -1.92 3.50 12.61
CA PHE A 128 -2.81 3.77 11.47
C PHE A 128 -2.48 2.88 10.27
N VAL A 129 -1.19 2.74 9.94
CA VAL A 129 -0.75 1.88 8.84
C VAL A 129 -1.01 0.40 9.15
N ALA A 130 -0.76 -0.04 10.40
CA ALA A 130 -1.05 -1.41 10.81
C ALA A 130 -2.55 -1.73 10.71
N VAL A 131 -3.42 -0.85 11.19
CA VAL A 131 -4.88 -1.01 11.08
C VAL A 131 -5.30 -1.06 9.61
N PHE A 132 -4.77 -0.18 8.77
CA PHE A 132 -5.05 -0.19 7.34
C PHE A 132 -4.63 -1.51 6.68
N LEU A 133 -3.43 -2.02 6.99
CA LEU A 133 -2.93 -3.30 6.47
C LEU A 133 -3.75 -4.48 6.97
N LEU A 134 -4.20 -4.47 8.23
CA LEU A 134 -5.13 -5.47 8.76
C LEU A 134 -6.46 -5.44 8.00
N LEU A 135 -7.08 -4.27 7.83
CA LEU A 135 -8.34 -4.13 7.10
C LEU A 135 -8.21 -4.56 5.64
N TYR A 136 -7.10 -4.21 4.99
CA TYR A 136 -6.79 -4.65 3.64
C TYR A 136 -6.62 -6.17 3.57
N GLY A 137 -5.84 -6.76 4.48
CA GLY A 137 -5.61 -8.20 4.57
C GLY A 137 -6.92 -8.97 4.80
N ILE A 138 -7.74 -8.54 5.76
CA ILE A 138 -9.06 -9.11 6.06
C ILE A 138 -9.99 -8.99 4.86
N SER A 139 -10.07 -7.81 4.24
CA SER A 139 -10.91 -7.57 3.06
C SER A 139 -10.52 -8.50 1.90
N ASN A 140 -9.22 -8.74 1.73
CA ASN A 140 -8.73 -9.65 0.70
C ASN A 140 -9.03 -11.12 1.03
N LEU A 141 -8.99 -11.50 2.30
CA LEU A 141 -9.43 -12.81 2.80
C LEU A 141 -10.92 -13.02 2.54
N ILE A 142 -11.77 -12.06 2.91
CA ILE A 142 -13.23 -12.12 2.70
C ILE A 142 -13.55 -12.27 1.21
N ARG A 143 -12.92 -11.47 0.35
CA ARG A 143 -13.08 -11.59 -1.12
C ARG A 143 -12.69 -12.97 -1.63
N HIS A 144 -11.66 -13.59 -1.05
CA HIS A 144 -11.25 -14.94 -1.40
C HIS A 144 -12.33 -15.98 -1.04
N PHE A 145 -12.81 -15.97 0.21
CA PHE A 145 -13.88 -16.88 0.66
C PHE A 145 -15.20 -16.67 -0.09
N MET A 146 -15.56 -15.42 -0.37
CA MET A 146 -16.79 -15.10 -1.10
C MET A 146 -16.70 -15.45 -2.59
N GLY A 147 -15.52 -15.28 -3.20
CA GLY A 147 -15.24 -15.71 -4.57
C GLY A 147 -15.21 -17.24 -4.73
N ALA A 148 -14.79 -17.97 -3.69
CA ALA A 148 -14.86 -19.43 -3.66
C ALA A 148 -16.32 -19.91 -3.63
N ARG A 149 -17.18 -19.31 -2.80
CA ARG A 149 -18.60 -19.68 -2.65
C ARG A 149 -19.45 -19.43 -3.90
N ASN A 150 -19.19 -18.35 -4.65
CA ASN A 150 -19.92 -18.09 -5.91
C ASN A 150 -19.55 -19.06 -7.05
N SER A 151 -18.46 -19.81 -6.93
CA SER A 151 -18.05 -20.81 -7.93
C SER A 151 -18.84 -22.13 -7.79
N GLU A 152 -19.43 -22.40 -6.61
CA GLU A 152 -20.23 -23.61 -6.34
C GLU A 152 -21.68 -23.48 -6.82
N ASN A 153 -22.24 -22.28 -6.84
CA ASN A 153 -23.64 -22.04 -7.26
C ASN A 153 -23.85 -22.04 -8.80
N LEU A 154 -22.77 -22.15 -9.59
CA LEU A 154 -22.83 -22.20 -11.06
C LEU A 154 -22.69 -23.63 -11.61
N ILE A 155 -22.61 -24.63 -10.74
CA ILE A 155 -22.45 -26.06 -11.08
C ILE A 155 -23.74 -26.86 -10.71
N GLN A 156 -24.79 -26.17 -10.24
CA GLN A 156 -26.15 -26.72 -10.14
C GLN A 156 -27.01 -26.17 -11.28
#